data_AF-A0A919CFB6-F1
#
_entry.id   AF-A0A919CFB6-F1
#
_cell.length_a   1.000
_cell.length_b   1.000
_cell.length_c   1.000
_cell.angle_alpha   90.00
_cell.angle_beta   90.00
_cell.angle_gamma   90.00
#
_symmetry.space_group_name_H-M   'P 1'
#
loop_
_entity.id
_entity.type
_entity.pdbx_description
1 polymer ?
#
loop_
_entity_poly.entity_id
_entity_poly.type
_entity_poly.pdbx_seq_one_letter_code
_entity_poly.pdbx_strand_id
1 'polypeptide(L)'
;MSARTHTGFLGRMLAVAGAGTVMFTASVATAPTASADDMDRASAETIAMVEAKPWPFYVHGQVDIDIRAAYRALGQQGFDSGVETSEFTDELREEVLEYQEAHEQYLPVTGNLDEETWLLLREQTYADEYVPGDGPNNGRTDGVLSIQELLMWKHDADIANDGWYGEETFYAVCDAQEAYGLDADGLVGRLTWRSLITDQDWDQDSARELPQAQVPERVPDGFMADAEEATAQYSCADRPA
;
A
#
# COMPACT_ATOMS: atom_id res chain seq x y z
N MET A 1 18.73 -34.49 -11.29
CA MET A 1 19.36 -33.15 -11.37
C MET A 1 19.07 -32.60 -12.75
N SER A 2 18.04 -31.75 -12.88
CA SER A 2 17.78 -31.01 -14.11
C SER A 2 17.21 -29.67 -13.69
N ALA A 3 18.05 -28.64 -13.77
CA ALA A 3 17.68 -27.27 -13.46
C ALA A 3 16.81 -26.75 -14.61
N ARG A 4 15.54 -26.45 -14.32
CA ARG A 4 14.72 -25.58 -15.17
C ARG A 4 14.89 -24.16 -14.64
N THR A 5 15.72 -23.39 -15.32
CA THR A 5 15.66 -21.93 -15.24
C THR A 5 14.33 -21.47 -15.83
N HIS A 6 13.40 -21.09 -14.96
CA HIS A 6 12.21 -20.33 -15.35
C HIS A 6 12.63 -18.87 -15.44
N THR A 7 12.68 -18.35 -16.66
CA THR A 7 12.82 -16.92 -16.93
C THR A 7 11.46 -16.27 -16.64
N GLY A 8 11.35 -15.64 -15.47
CA GLY A 8 10.19 -14.83 -15.07
C GLY A 8 10.00 -13.62 -15.98
N PHE A 9 8.75 -13.20 -16.09
CA PHE A 9 8.24 -12.19 -16.99
C PHE A 9 8.71 -10.79 -16.56
N LEU A 10 9.74 -10.24 -17.22
CA LEU A 10 9.97 -8.80 -17.45
C LEU A 10 11.23 -8.62 -18.30
N GLY A 11 11.11 -8.98 -19.58
CA GLY A 11 12.19 -8.83 -20.55
C GLY A 11 11.64 -8.29 -21.86
N ARG A 12 11.60 -6.96 -22.01
CA ARG A 12 11.85 -6.17 -23.23
C ARG A 12 11.17 -4.80 -23.19
N MET A 13 11.90 -3.77 -22.76
CA MET A 13 11.82 -2.46 -23.42
C MET A 13 12.63 -2.56 -24.72
N LEU A 14 11.94 -2.62 -25.87
CA LEU A 14 12.56 -2.46 -27.18
C LEU A 14 12.22 -1.07 -27.72
N ALA A 15 13.23 -0.22 -27.79
CA ALA A 15 13.22 0.98 -28.63
C ALA A 15 13.17 0.57 -30.11
N VAL A 16 12.20 1.09 -30.87
CA VAL A 16 12.27 1.12 -32.34
C VAL A 16 11.73 2.46 -32.84
N ALA A 17 12.64 3.26 -33.38
CA ALA A 17 12.33 4.40 -34.24
C ALA A 17 11.86 3.89 -35.61
N GLY A 18 10.74 4.40 -36.10
CA GLY A 18 10.23 4.12 -37.44
C GLY A 18 9.16 5.11 -37.86
N ALA A 19 9.51 6.03 -38.76
CA ALA A 19 8.61 7.04 -39.29
C ALA A 19 7.49 6.42 -40.15
N GLY A 20 6.24 6.63 -39.76
CA GLY A 20 5.05 6.29 -40.54
C GLY A 20 3.86 7.10 -40.04
N THR A 21 3.45 8.10 -40.83
CA THR A 21 2.36 9.03 -40.47
C THR A 21 1.00 8.33 -40.53
N VAL A 22 0.36 8.14 -39.37
CA VAL A 22 -1.05 7.71 -39.28
C VAL A 22 -1.88 8.91 -38.82
N MET A 23 -2.81 9.37 -39.65
CA MET A 23 -3.81 10.36 -39.25
C MET A 23 -4.93 9.66 -38.47
N PHE A 24 -4.94 9.85 -37.14
CA PHE A 24 -6.09 9.54 -36.29
C PHE A 24 -6.95 10.78 -36.14
N THR A 25 -8.21 10.70 -36.59
CA THR A 25 -9.24 11.68 -36.21
C THR A 25 -9.58 11.45 -34.75
N ALA A 26 -9.03 12.30 -33.86
CA ALA A 26 -9.32 12.27 -32.45
C ALA A 26 -10.74 12.79 -32.19
N SER A 27 -11.69 11.87 -32.00
CA SER A 27 -12.88 12.16 -31.20
C SER A 27 -12.46 12.09 -29.74
N VAL A 28 -12.14 13.24 -29.13
CA VAL A 28 -11.88 13.31 -27.69
C VAL A 28 -13.22 13.08 -26.98
N ALA A 29 -13.44 11.86 -26.54
CA ALA A 29 -14.49 11.58 -25.56
C ALA A 29 -14.02 12.18 -24.23
N THR A 30 -14.74 13.19 -23.74
CA THR A 30 -14.55 13.73 -22.40
C THR A 30 -15.21 12.81 -21.39
N ALA A 31 -14.41 12.01 -20.71
CA ALA A 31 -14.67 11.59 -19.34
C ALA A 31 -13.34 11.72 -18.60
N PRO A 32 -13.15 12.71 -17.70
CA PRO A 32 -12.02 12.65 -16.80
C PRO A 32 -12.36 11.58 -15.75
N THR A 33 -11.84 10.37 -15.91
CA THR A 33 -11.47 9.61 -14.73
C THR A 33 -10.03 10.02 -14.46
N ALA A 34 -9.86 11.01 -13.59
CA ALA A 34 -8.59 11.18 -12.92
C ALA A 34 -8.37 9.90 -12.11
N SER A 35 -7.61 8.96 -12.66
CA SER A 35 -6.83 8.06 -11.81
C SER A 35 -5.72 8.97 -11.30
N ALA A 36 -5.91 9.51 -10.09
CA ALA A 36 -5.00 10.49 -9.50
C ALA A 36 -3.88 9.80 -8.72
N ASP A 37 -3.46 8.62 -9.16
CA ASP A 37 -2.42 7.81 -8.53
C ASP A 37 -1.16 8.64 -8.25
N ASP A 38 -0.54 8.45 -7.09
CA ASP A 38 0.72 9.11 -6.72
C ASP A 38 1.82 8.92 -7.80
N MET A 39 1.77 7.83 -8.57
CA MET A 39 2.64 7.59 -9.73
C MET A 39 2.48 8.61 -10.87
N ASP A 40 1.28 9.13 -11.13
CA ASP A 40 1.05 10.12 -12.20
C ASP A 40 1.52 11.52 -11.79
N ARG A 41 1.61 11.75 -10.48
CA ARG A 41 1.99 13.03 -9.88
C ARG A 41 3.50 13.10 -9.61
N ALA A 42 4.13 11.96 -9.33
CA ALA A 42 5.56 11.86 -9.08
C ALA A 42 6.44 11.99 -10.33
N SER A 43 7.66 12.49 -10.14
CA SER A 43 8.67 12.51 -11.20
C SER A 43 9.20 11.11 -11.53
N ALA A 44 9.65 10.88 -12.76
CA ALA A 44 10.27 9.61 -13.15
C ALA A 44 11.51 9.25 -12.31
N GLU A 45 12.22 10.25 -11.79
CA GLU A 45 13.36 10.04 -10.88
C GLU A 45 12.89 9.54 -9.51
N THR A 46 11.85 10.16 -8.96
CA THR A 46 11.21 9.74 -7.69
C THR A 46 10.69 8.31 -7.79
N ILE A 47 9.95 7.99 -8.87
CA ILE A 47 9.45 6.64 -9.12
C ILE A 47 10.61 5.64 -9.16
N ALA A 48 11.66 5.93 -9.91
CA ALA A 48 12.82 5.05 -10.01
C ALA A 48 13.53 4.84 -8.67
N MET A 49 13.62 5.88 -7.83
CA MET A 49 14.22 5.80 -6.50
C MET A 49 13.42 4.88 -5.57
N VAL A 50 12.09 5.02 -5.56
CA VAL A 50 11.20 4.19 -4.72
C VAL A 50 11.16 2.75 -5.21
N GLU A 51 11.04 2.54 -6.52
CA GLU A 51 11.01 1.20 -7.13
C GLU A 51 12.36 0.46 -7.03
N ALA A 52 13.47 1.17 -6.79
CA ALA A 52 14.79 0.57 -6.58
C ALA A 52 15.00 0.02 -5.17
N LYS A 53 14.19 0.42 -4.17
CA LYS A 53 14.29 -0.12 -2.81
C LYS A 53 13.87 -1.60 -2.81
N PRO A 54 14.66 -2.54 -2.26
CA PRO A 54 14.25 -3.95 -2.24
C PRO A 54 13.01 -4.14 -1.37
N TRP A 55 12.09 -5.01 -1.80
CA TRP A 55 11.00 -5.45 -0.95
C TRP A 55 11.55 -6.28 0.23
N PRO A 56 10.96 -6.14 1.43
CA PRO A 56 11.27 -7.05 2.52
C PRO A 56 10.81 -8.47 2.17
N PHE A 57 11.54 -9.46 2.68
CA PHE A 57 11.25 -10.87 2.48
C PHE A 57 10.95 -11.50 3.83
N TYR A 58 9.76 -12.09 3.96
CA TYR A 58 9.34 -12.74 5.20
C TYR A 58 9.04 -14.22 4.99
N VAL A 59 9.47 -15.03 5.95
CA VAL A 59 9.21 -16.46 6.07
C VAL A 59 8.57 -16.77 7.43
N HIS A 60 7.98 -17.95 7.51
CA HIS A 60 7.36 -18.49 8.71
C HIS A 60 8.20 -18.29 9.99
N GLY A 61 7.56 -17.79 11.05
CA GLY A 61 8.12 -17.54 12.38
C GLY A 61 8.83 -16.19 12.55
N GLN A 62 8.95 -15.40 11.49
CA GLN A 62 9.43 -14.01 11.62
C GLN A 62 8.33 -13.11 12.18
N VAL A 63 8.74 -12.00 12.80
CA VAL A 63 7.83 -11.01 13.37
C VAL A 63 8.19 -9.65 12.83
N ASP A 64 7.20 -8.95 12.27
CA ASP A 64 7.32 -7.62 11.69
C ASP A 64 5.93 -6.98 11.56
N ILE A 65 5.84 -5.66 11.62
CA ILE A 65 4.58 -4.94 11.40
C ILE A 65 4.06 -5.11 9.98
N ASP A 66 4.95 -5.24 8.99
CA ASP A 66 4.56 -5.44 7.60
C ASP A 66 3.79 -6.76 7.42
N ILE A 67 4.09 -7.78 8.23
CA ILE A 67 3.36 -9.06 8.21
C ILE A 67 1.89 -8.84 8.60
N ARG A 68 1.61 -7.94 9.54
CA ARG A 68 0.25 -7.57 9.92
C ARG A 68 -0.48 -6.84 8.78
N ALA A 69 0.23 -5.96 8.07
CA ALA A 69 -0.26 -5.37 6.84
C ALA A 69 -0.53 -6.41 5.73
N ALA A 70 0.26 -7.49 5.66
CA ALA A 70 0.04 -8.59 4.72
C ALA A 70 -1.27 -9.33 4.99
N TYR A 71 -1.58 -9.69 6.25
CA TYR A 71 -2.88 -10.27 6.64
C TYR A 71 -4.04 -9.42 6.13
N ARG A 72 -4.01 -8.11 6.43
CA ARG A 72 -5.06 -7.17 6.02
C ARG A 72 -5.14 -7.01 4.50
N ALA A 73 -4.02 -7.03 3.79
CA ALA A 73 -4.00 -6.95 2.34
C ALA A 73 -4.56 -8.22 1.69
N LEU A 74 -4.22 -9.41 2.20
CA LEU A 74 -4.72 -10.70 1.74
C LEU A 74 -6.22 -10.86 2.02
N GLY A 75 -6.68 -10.45 3.21
CA GLY A 75 -8.09 -10.46 3.59
C GLY A 75 -8.96 -9.63 2.65
N GLN A 76 -8.48 -8.45 2.20
CA GLN A 76 -9.17 -7.63 1.20
C GLN A 76 -9.27 -8.31 -0.18
N GLN A 77 -8.36 -9.25 -0.49
CA GLN A 77 -8.44 -10.10 -1.68
C GLN A 77 -9.27 -11.37 -1.47
N GLY A 78 -9.86 -11.55 -0.28
CA GLY A 78 -10.69 -12.69 0.08
C GLY A 78 -9.94 -13.86 0.73
N PHE A 79 -8.67 -13.68 1.11
CA PHE A 79 -7.83 -14.66 1.80
C PHE A 79 -7.68 -14.24 3.27
N ASP A 80 -8.73 -14.49 4.07
CA ASP A 80 -8.81 -14.09 5.48
C ASP A 80 -8.84 -15.32 6.40
N SER A 81 -7.84 -15.48 7.26
CA SER A 81 -7.74 -16.51 8.30
C SER A 81 -8.53 -16.17 9.56
N GLY A 82 -9.00 -14.93 9.70
CA GLY A 82 -9.58 -14.40 10.94
C GLY A 82 -8.56 -14.22 12.06
N VAL A 83 -7.26 -14.33 11.77
CA VAL A 83 -6.17 -14.05 12.69
C VAL A 83 -5.41 -12.84 12.19
N GLU A 84 -5.15 -11.90 13.09
CA GLU A 84 -4.30 -10.75 12.78
C GLU A 84 -3.21 -10.63 13.84
N THR A 85 -1.96 -10.80 13.40
CA THR A 85 -0.78 -10.69 14.24
C THR A 85 0.38 -10.13 13.43
N SER A 86 1.47 -9.78 14.10
CA SER A 86 2.72 -9.36 13.46
C SER A 86 3.67 -10.53 13.23
N GLU A 87 3.30 -11.76 13.63
CA GLU A 87 4.08 -12.97 13.37
C GLU A 87 3.63 -13.64 12.07
N PHE A 88 4.59 -14.13 11.28
CA PHE A 88 4.30 -14.96 10.12
C PHE A 88 3.95 -16.37 10.60
N THR A 89 2.68 -16.59 10.93
CA THR A 89 2.20 -17.87 11.48
C THR A 89 2.00 -18.93 10.40
N ASP A 90 1.63 -20.15 10.82
CA ASP A 90 1.19 -21.21 9.92
C ASP A 90 -0.08 -20.79 9.16
N GLU A 91 -1.01 -20.07 9.78
CA GLU A 91 -2.23 -19.56 9.14
C GLU A 91 -1.92 -18.59 8.00
N LEU A 92 -1.01 -17.62 8.21
CA LEU A 92 -0.59 -16.72 7.11
C LEU A 92 0.12 -17.50 6.00
N ARG A 93 0.91 -18.51 6.36
CA ARG A 93 1.59 -19.34 5.37
C ARG A 93 0.59 -20.06 4.46
N GLU A 94 -0.50 -20.57 5.03
CA GLU A 94 -1.58 -21.19 4.27
C GLU A 94 -2.27 -20.16 3.36
N GLU A 95 -2.60 -18.96 3.87
CA GLU A 95 -3.17 -17.87 3.05
C GLU A 95 -2.26 -17.47 1.88
N VAL A 96 -0.97 -17.27 2.13
CA VAL A 96 0.01 -16.90 1.10
C VAL A 96 0.12 -18.00 0.04
N LEU A 97 0.11 -19.27 0.45
CA LEU A 97 0.09 -20.38 -0.50
C LEU A 97 -1.17 -20.37 -1.36
N GLU A 98 -2.35 -20.22 -0.77
CA GLU A 98 -3.61 -20.15 -1.51
C GLU A 98 -3.65 -18.95 -2.46
N TYR A 99 -3.18 -17.79 -2.02
CA TYR A 99 -3.08 -16.58 -2.83
C TYR A 99 -2.14 -16.77 -4.01
N GLN A 100 -0.95 -17.34 -3.78
CA GLN A 100 0.03 -17.62 -4.83
C GLN A 100 -0.49 -18.68 -5.81
N GLU A 101 -1.15 -19.73 -5.35
CA GLU A 101 -1.77 -20.75 -6.21
C GLU A 101 -2.89 -20.17 -7.08
N ALA A 102 -3.74 -19.31 -6.51
CA ALA A 102 -4.77 -18.61 -7.26
C ALA A 102 -4.20 -17.66 -8.34
N HIS A 103 -2.93 -17.25 -8.17
CA HIS A 103 -2.22 -16.33 -9.06
C HIS A 103 -0.96 -16.95 -9.70
N GLU A 104 -0.91 -18.26 -9.89
CA GLU A 104 0.28 -18.99 -10.35
C GLU A 104 0.83 -18.53 -11.71
N GLN A 105 0.01 -17.85 -12.53
CA GLN A 105 0.47 -17.22 -13.77
C GLN A 105 1.41 -16.03 -13.56
N TYR A 106 1.40 -15.43 -12.37
CA TYR A 106 2.18 -14.25 -12.00
C TYR A 106 3.14 -14.54 -10.85
N LEU A 107 2.77 -15.42 -9.93
CA LEU A 107 3.51 -15.69 -8.71
C LEU A 107 4.13 -17.09 -8.67
N PRO A 108 5.35 -17.24 -8.14
CA PRO A 108 5.83 -18.53 -7.69
C PRO A 108 5.08 -18.97 -6.41
N VAL A 109 4.74 -20.26 -6.31
CA VAL A 109 4.15 -20.83 -5.08
C VAL A 109 5.25 -21.21 -4.10
N THR A 110 5.65 -20.25 -3.26
CA THR A 110 6.75 -20.38 -2.28
C THR A 110 6.25 -20.52 -0.85
N GLY A 111 5.05 -20.00 -0.55
CA GLY A 111 4.48 -19.86 0.79
C GLY A 111 5.22 -18.83 1.66
N ASN A 112 5.91 -17.88 1.04
CA ASN A 112 6.61 -16.78 1.70
C ASN A 112 6.12 -15.44 1.12
N LEU A 113 6.27 -14.36 1.88
CA LEU A 113 6.03 -13.01 1.36
C LEU A 113 7.29 -12.56 0.60
N ASP A 114 7.37 -12.99 -0.65
CA ASP A 114 8.43 -12.61 -1.58
C ASP A 114 8.11 -11.32 -2.36
N GLU A 115 9.11 -10.81 -3.09
CA GLU A 115 9.01 -9.56 -3.86
C GLU A 115 7.83 -9.59 -4.83
N GLU A 116 7.66 -10.70 -5.57
CA GLU A 116 6.55 -10.86 -6.50
C GLU A 116 5.20 -10.83 -5.79
N THR A 117 5.08 -11.48 -4.62
CA THR A 117 3.86 -11.45 -3.80
C THR A 117 3.54 -10.04 -3.33
N TRP A 118 4.53 -9.30 -2.82
CA TRP A 118 4.35 -7.90 -2.40
C TRP A 118 3.94 -6.99 -3.54
N LEU A 119 4.56 -7.14 -4.71
CA LEU A 119 4.21 -6.38 -5.90
C LEU A 119 2.75 -6.61 -6.28
N LEU A 120 2.30 -7.87 -6.34
CA LEU A 120 0.91 -8.15 -6.70
C LEU A 120 -0.08 -7.65 -5.65
N LEU A 121 0.21 -7.82 -4.35
CA LEU A 121 -0.62 -7.28 -3.27
C LEU A 121 -0.73 -5.76 -3.35
N ARG A 122 0.37 -5.05 -3.62
CA ARG A 122 0.34 -3.61 -3.86
C ARG A 122 -0.59 -3.25 -5.02
N GLU A 123 -0.45 -3.92 -6.16
CA GLU A 123 -1.27 -3.63 -7.35
C GLU A 123 -2.76 -3.94 -7.15
N GLN A 124 -3.10 -4.89 -6.28
CA GLN A 124 -4.50 -5.29 -6.08
C GLN A 124 -5.17 -4.57 -4.90
N THR A 125 -4.42 -4.18 -3.88
CA THR A 125 -4.96 -3.58 -2.64
C THR A 125 -4.77 -2.06 -2.60
N TYR A 126 -3.69 -1.54 -3.19
CA TYR A 126 -3.30 -0.12 -3.08
C TYR A 126 -3.22 0.56 -4.46
N ALA A 127 -3.90 0.03 -5.47
CA ALA A 127 -4.06 0.69 -6.76
C ALA A 127 -5.09 1.83 -6.72
N ASP A 128 -6.06 1.76 -5.82
CA ASP A 128 -6.96 2.87 -5.52
C ASP A 128 -6.42 3.61 -4.29
N GLU A 129 -6.12 4.91 -4.42
CA GLU A 129 -5.56 5.71 -3.32
C GLU A 129 -6.48 5.68 -2.09
N TYR A 130 -5.88 5.58 -0.90
CA TYR A 130 -6.58 5.87 0.35
C TYR A 130 -6.51 7.37 0.64
N VAL A 131 -7.65 7.93 1.00
CA VAL A 131 -7.85 9.37 1.12
C VAL A 131 -8.58 9.71 2.42
N PRO A 132 -8.53 10.98 2.87
CA PRO A 132 -9.39 11.45 3.96
C PRO A 132 -10.87 11.08 3.77
N GLY A 133 -11.51 10.60 4.83
CA GLY A 133 -12.90 10.12 4.79
C GLY A 133 -13.05 8.61 4.57
N ASP A 134 -11.96 7.90 4.25
CA ASP A 134 -11.92 6.45 4.19
C ASP A 134 -11.99 5.80 5.58
N GLY A 135 -12.65 4.64 5.66
CA GLY A 135 -12.76 3.86 6.89
C GLY A 135 -13.93 2.87 6.89
N PRO A 136 -14.54 2.58 8.07
CA PRO A 136 -15.68 1.66 8.18
C PRO A 136 -16.91 2.05 7.35
N ASN A 137 -17.12 3.34 7.10
CA ASN A 137 -18.24 3.86 6.31
C ASN A 137 -18.23 3.43 4.85
N ASN A 138 -17.06 3.12 4.28
CA ASN A 138 -16.91 2.72 2.89
C ASN A 138 -16.14 1.40 2.70
N GLY A 139 -15.97 0.63 3.78
CA GLY A 139 -15.36 -0.70 3.74
C GLY A 139 -13.84 -0.69 3.55
N ARG A 140 -13.17 0.44 3.84
CA ARG A 140 -11.72 0.61 3.67
C ARG A 140 -10.93 0.49 4.98
N THR A 141 -11.57 0.02 6.05
CA THR A 141 -11.00 -0.09 7.40
C THR A 141 -9.62 -0.73 7.42
N ASP A 142 -9.44 -1.90 6.80
CA ASP A 142 -8.20 -2.69 6.92
C ASP A 142 -6.99 -1.99 6.29
N GLY A 143 -7.19 -1.28 5.18
CA GLY A 143 -6.14 -0.46 4.59
C GLY A 143 -5.82 0.77 5.44
N VAL A 144 -6.83 1.44 5.99
CA VAL A 144 -6.61 2.58 6.90
C VAL A 144 -5.87 2.15 8.17
N LEU A 145 -6.24 1.02 8.76
CA LEU A 145 -5.54 0.44 9.91
C LEU A 145 -4.08 0.12 9.57
N SER A 146 -3.83 -0.46 8.40
CA SER A 146 -2.46 -0.72 7.94
C SER A 146 -1.64 0.56 7.81
N ILE A 147 -2.21 1.61 7.21
CA ILE A 147 -1.57 2.91 7.07
C ILE A 147 -1.26 3.51 8.44
N GLN A 148 -2.26 3.61 9.32
CA GLN A 148 -2.11 4.20 10.66
C GLN A 148 -1.03 3.47 11.47
N GLU A 149 -1.07 2.13 11.49
CA GLU A 149 -0.09 1.35 12.24
C GLU A 149 1.32 1.52 11.68
N LEU A 150 1.51 1.45 10.35
CA LEU A 150 2.82 1.67 9.73
C LEU A 150 3.37 3.07 10.03
N LEU A 151 2.53 4.11 9.99
CA LEU A 151 2.93 5.48 10.36
C LEU A 151 3.31 5.59 11.83
N MET A 152 2.50 5.02 12.74
CA MET A 152 2.79 5.08 14.17
C MET A 152 4.13 4.45 14.53
N TRP A 153 4.45 3.30 13.95
CA TRP A 153 5.60 2.49 14.37
C TRP A 153 6.86 2.70 13.55
N LYS A 154 6.74 3.13 12.29
CA LYS A 154 7.88 3.34 11.40
C LYS A 154 8.20 4.83 11.22
N HIS A 155 7.26 5.72 11.58
CA HIS A 155 7.43 7.19 11.52
C HIS A 155 7.18 7.92 12.84
N ASP A 156 7.01 7.19 13.94
CA ASP A 156 6.72 7.78 15.25
C ASP A 156 5.49 8.71 15.25
N ALA A 157 4.50 8.46 14.37
CA ALA A 157 3.31 9.29 14.27
C ALA A 157 2.41 9.14 15.51
N ASP A 158 2.10 10.26 16.16
CA ASP A 158 1.17 10.30 17.31
C ASP A 158 -0.28 10.43 16.82
N ILE A 159 -0.84 9.30 16.37
CA ILE A 159 -2.20 9.19 15.82
C ILE A 159 -2.94 7.99 16.42
N ALA A 160 -4.26 7.94 16.25
CA ALA A 160 -5.05 6.77 16.62
C ALA A 160 -4.94 5.65 15.56
N ASN A 161 -4.93 4.39 16.00
CA ASN A 161 -5.13 3.20 15.15
C ASN A 161 -6.59 2.74 15.25
N ASP A 162 -7.48 3.51 14.63
CA ASP A 162 -8.93 3.41 14.77
C ASP A 162 -9.66 3.08 13.47
N GLY A 163 -8.94 2.99 12.35
CA GLY A 163 -9.45 2.66 11.03
C GLY A 163 -10.17 3.83 10.35
N TRP A 164 -10.11 5.04 10.91
CA TRP A 164 -10.70 6.25 10.32
C TRP A 164 -9.61 7.18 9.76
N TYR A 165 -9.61 7.40 8.45
CA TYR A 165 -8.65 8.28 7.79
C TYR A 165 -9.08 9.74 7.99
N GLY A 166 -8.80 10.27 9.18
CA GLY A 166 -9.10 11.64 9.57
C GLY A 166 -7.97 12.63 9.28
N GLU A 167 -8.10 13.83 9.85
CA GLU A 167 -7.12 14.91 9.74
C GLU A 167 -5.73 14.51 10.26
N GLU A 168 -5.66 13.83 11.41
CA GLU A 168 -4.40 13.40 12.02
C GLU A 168 -3.66 12.39 11.14
N THR A 169 -4.36 11.39 10.60
CA THR A 169 -3.81 10.43 9.62
C THR A 169 -3.30 11.14 8.37
N PHE A 170 -4.07 12.11 7.84
CA PHE A 170 -3.65 12.88 6.66
C PHE A 170 -2.32 13.59 6.87
N TYR A 171 -2.15 14.31 7.98
CA TYR A 171 -0.89 15.01 8.26
C TYR A 171 0.26 14.04 8.55
N ALA A 172 0.01 12.90 9.19
CA ALA A 172 1.02 11.87 9.36
C ALA A 172 1.49 11.30 8.02
N VAL A 173 0.58 11.14 7.04
CA VAL A 173 0.96 10.74 5.67
C VAL A 173 1.76 11.83 4.97
N CYS A 174 1.38 13.11 5.10
CA CYS A 174 2.20 14.21 4.58
C CYS A 174 3.63 14.15 5.12
N ASP A 175 3.80 14.00 6.44
CA ASP A 175 5.10 13.93 7.11
C ASP A 175 5.94 12.74 6.58
N ALA A 176 5.31 11.57 6.45
CA ALA A 176 5.97 10.38 5.91
C ALA A 176 6.38 10.56 4.43
N GLN A 177 5.51 11.15 3.61
CA GLN A 177 5.81 11.45 2.20
C GLN A 177 6.99 12.40 2.07
N GLU A 178 7.04 13.48 2.87
CA GLU A 178 8.18 14.40 2.91
C GLU A 178 9.47 13.67 3.32
N ALA A 179 9.42 12.81 4.34
CA ALA A 179 10.56 12.02 4.80
C ALA A 179 11.08 11.06 3.71
N TYR A 180 10.19 10.55 2.86
CA TYR A 180 10.53 9.67 1.75
C TYR A 180 10.92 10.38 0.45
N GLY A 181 10.84 11.72 0.41
CA GLY A 181 11.12 12.50 -0.79
C GLY A 181 10.05 12.31 -1.88
N LEU A 182 8.82 12.02 -1.46
CA LEU A 182 7.62 12.03 -2.31
C LEU A 182 7.02 13.44 -2.33
N ASP A 183 6.16 13.70 -3.32
CA ASP A 183 5.31 14.89 -3.27
C ASP A 183 4.28 14.71 -2.14
N ALA A 184 4.30 15.60 -1.15
CA ALA A 184 3.43 15.51 0.01
C ALA A 184 2.02 16.00 -0.32
N ASP A 185 1.09 15.07 -0.38
CA ASP A 185 -0.32 15.28 -0.73
C ASP A 185 -1.29 14.68 0.30
N GLY A 186 -0.78 13.89 1.25
CA GLY A 186 -1.55 13.27 2.31
C GLY A 186 -2.47 12.13 1.84
N LEU A 187 -2.26 11.61 0.62
CA LEU A 187 -2.97 10.49 0.01
C LEU A 187 -2.04 9.27 -0.10
N VAL A 188 -2.56 8.07 0.12
CA VAL A 188 -1.74 6.85 0.07
C VAL A 188 -2.05 6.06 -1.20
N GLY A 189 -1.20 6.25 -2.22
CA GLY A 189 -1.14 5.43 -3.44
C GLY A 189 -0.01 4.40 -3.43
N ARG A 190 0.37 3.92 -4.62
CA ARG A 190 1.35 2.83 -4.79
C ARG A 190 2.75 3.20 -4.30
N LEU A 191 3.21 4.43 -4.52
CA LEU A 191 4.53 4.88 -4.09
C LEU A 191 4.58 5.09 -2.58
N THR A 192 3.55 5.70 -2.01
CA THR A 192 3.47 5.91 -0.56
C THR A 192 3.41 4.57 0.18
N TRP A 193 2.54 3.65 -0.26
CA TRP A 193 2.45 2.31 0.30
C TRP A 193 3.78 1.54 0.21
N ARG A 194 4.40 1.52 -0.98
CA ARG A 194 5.70 0.88 -1.16
C ARG A 194 6.75 1.48 -0.24
N SER A 195 6.75 2.79 -0.05
CA SER A 195 7.71 3.46 0.82
C SER A 195 7.52 3.05 2.28
N LEU A 196 6.27 2.99 2.76
CA LEU A 196 5.95 2.51 4.11
C LEU A 196 6.40 1.07 4.34
N ILE A 197 6.21 0.15 3.39
CA ILE A 197 6.64 -1.24 3.52
C ILE A 197 8.17 -1.38 3.40
N THR A 198 8.80 -0.73 2.41
CA THR A 198 10.24 -0.89 2.15
C THR A 198 11.14 -0.11 3.10
N ASP A 199 10.58 0.80 3.89
CA ASP A 199 11.29 1.39 5.01
C ASP A 199 11.45 0.36 6.11
N GLN A 200 12.68 0.01 6.46
CA GLN A 200 13.00 -1.03 7.43
C GLN A 200 13.87 -0.48 8.57
N ASP A 201 14.01 0.83 8.65
CA ASP A 201 14.79 1.52 9.69
C ASP A 201 13.92 1.83 10.91
N TRP A 202 13.45 0.77 11.59
CA TRP A 202 12.58 0.86 12.77
C TRP A 202 12.87 -0.26 13.77
N ASP A 203 12.39 -0.13 15.01
CA ASP A 203 12.60 -1.15 16.06
C ASP A 203 11.67 -2.36 15.89
N GLN A 204 12.11 -3.33 15.08
CA GLN A 204 11.36 -4.56 14.79
C GLN A 204 10.99 -5.38 16.04
N ASP A 205 11.74 -5.28 17.13
CA ASP A 205 11.42 -6.00 18.36
C ASP A 205 10.09 -5.54 18.98
N SER A 206 9.67 -4.31 18.70
CA SER A 206 8.38 -3.75 19.13
C SER A 206 7.17 -4.43 18.49
N ALA A 207 7.31 -5.09 17.33
CA ALA A 207 6.17 -5.75 16.66
C ALA A 207 5.54 -6.89 17.48
N ARG A 208 6.27 -7.51 18.41
CA ARG A 208 5.77 -8.65 19.20
C ARG A 208 4.65 -8.28 20.17
N GLU A 209 4.56 -7.02 20.56
CA GLU A 209 3.67 -6.55 21.63
C GLU A 209 2.54 -5.67 21.11
N LEU A 210 2.35 -5.60 19.77
CA LEU A 210 1.37 -4.70 19.18
C LEU A 210 -0.05 -5.06 19.60
N PRO A 211 -0.77 -4.14 20.28
CA PRO A 211 -2.16 -4.35 20.61
C PRO A 211 -2.99 -4.47 19.33
N GLN A 212 -4.15 -5.11 19.45
CA GLN A 212 -5.15 -5.10 18.39
C GLN A 212 -5.68 -3.67 18.21
N ALA A 213 -5.95 -3.29 16.97
CA ALA A 213 -6.58 -2.01 16.66
C ALA A 213 -7.96 -1.90 17.33
N GLN A 214 -8.37 -0.68 17.67
CA GLN A 214 -9.65 -0.42 18.31
C GLN A 214 -10.52 0.43 17.39
N VAL A 215 -11.26 -0.25 16.51
CA VAL A 215 -12.19 0.41 15.59
C VAL A 215 -13.48 0.77 16.34
N PRO A 216 -13.80 2.06 16.54
CA PRO A 216 -15.02 2.45 17.24
C PRO A 216 -16.26 2.17 16.37
N GLU A 217 -17.34 1.69 17.01
CA GLU A 217 -18.64 1.46 16.33
C GLU A 217 -19.28 2.76 15.80
N ARG A 218 -18.89 3.90 16.37
CA ARG A 218 -19.39 5.23 15.99
C ARG A 218 -18.29 6.01 15.29
N VAL A 219 -18.71 6.77 14.29
CA VAL A 219 -17.87 7.75 13.60
C VAL A 219 -17.26 8.71 14.64
N PRO A 220 -15.93 8.94 14.63
CA PRO A 220 -15.29 9.90 15.51
C PRO A 220 -15.84 11.33 15.35
N ASP A 221 -15.80 12.11 16.43
CA ASP A 221 -16.24 13.50 16.41
C ASP A 221 -15.35 14.32 15.46
N GLY A 222 -15.96 15.10 14.56
CA GLY A 222 -15.23 15.92 13.59
C GLY A 222 -14.75 15.18 12.34
N PHE A 223 -14.95 13.86 12.24
CA PHE A 223 -14.61 13.10 11.03
C PHE A 223 -15.48 13.52 9.84
N MET A 224 -14.83 13.80 8.71
CA MET A 224 -15.49 14.13 7.45
C MET A 224 -15.65 12.88 6.61
N ALA A 225 -16.86 12.33 6.58
CA ALA A 225 -17.14 11.07 5.88
C ALA A 225 -17.25 11.22 4.34
N ASP A 226 -17.43 12.44 3.84
CA ASP A 226 -17.40 12.71 2.41
C ASP A 226 -15.95 12.91 1.99
N ALA A 227 -15.41 11.95 1.23
CA ALA A 227 -14.00 11.94 0.86
C ALA A 227 -13.60 13.08 -0.08
N GLU A 228 -14.53 13.54 -0.95
CA GLU A 228 -14.28 14.67 -1.85
C GLU A 228 -14.19 15.97 -1.05
N GLU A 229 -15.12 16.19 -0.11
CA GLU A 229 -15.11 17.33 0.80
C GLU A 229 -13.85 17.33 1.69
N ALA A 230 -13.53 16.17 2.29
CA ALA A 230 -12.37 16.04 3.17
C ALA A 230 -11.05 16.31 2.44
N THR A 231 -10.87 15.72 1.26
CA THR A 231 -9.68 15.93 0.41
C THR A 231 -9.55 17.37 -0.07
N ALA A 232 -10.67 18.06 -0.32
CA ALA A 232 -10.64 19.47 -0.73
C ALA A 232 -10.33 20.43 0.43
N GLN A 233 -10.56 20.01 1.67
CA GLN A 233 -10.35 20.83 2.85
C GLN A 233 -8.93 20.71 3.42
N TYR A 234 -8.32 19.53 3.35
CA TYR A 234 -6.99 19.30 3.88
C TYR A 234 -5.88 19.65 2.87
N SER A 235 -4.75 20.13 3.38
CA SER A 235 -3.60 20.56 2.58
C SER A 235 -2.35 20.37 3.42
N CYS A 236 -1.35 19.62 2.93
CA CYS A 236 -0.09 19.43 3.64
C CYS A 236 0.63 20.76 3.93
N ALA A 237 0.40 21.79 3.11
CA ALA A 237 0.98 23.12 3.29
C ALA A 237 0.32 23.96 4.39
N ASP A 238 -0.93 23.64 4.77
CA ASP A 238 -1.76 24.46 5.67
C ASP A 238 -1.96 23.80 7.05
N ARG A 239 -1.00 22.99 7.49
CA ARG A 239 -1.07 22.28 8.78
C ARG A 239 -1.33 23.27 9.93
N PRO A 240 -2.40 23.10 10.73
CA PRO A 240 -2.64 23.92 11.90
C PRO A 240 -1.51 23.76 12.92
N ALA A 241 -1.15 24.88 13.54
CA ALA A 241 -0.04 24.99 14.51
C ALA A 241 -0.41 24.48 15.91
#